data_AF-A0A926GIM9-F1
#
_entry.id   AF-A0A926GIM9-F1
#
_cell.length_a   1.000
_cell.length_b   1.000
_cell.length_c   1.000
_cell.angle_alpha   90.00
_cell.angle_beta   90.00
_cell.angle_gamma   90.00
#
_symmetry.space_group_name_H-M   'P 1'
#
loop_
_entity.id
_entity.type
_entity.pdbx_description
1 polymer ?
#
loop_
_entity_poly.entity_id
_entity_poly.type
_entity_poly.pdbx_seq_one_letter_code
_entity_poly.pdbx_strand_id
1 'polypeptide(L)'
;MSLTVLCDGHRELLRLMNDVIDAAGHTGATEEIAQARRTMAQAAARHLAKKNMLVIAPLSRSPCPEHRELARRLTDETLATRQAAIEHYGIWTLATIEADPREFRMTVRGLLRSLEKRFQYEEEAVFPKVIEAMQAVAAQRAA
;
A
#
# COMPACT_ATOMS: atom_id res chain seq x y z
N MET A 1 -17.79 0.36 8.42
CA MET A 1 -16.76 0.70 7.41
C MET A 1 -16.41 -0.60 6.67
N SER A 2 -16.60 -0.66 5.36
CA SER A 2 -16.49 -1.90 4.54
C SER A 2 -15.07 -2.10 3.99
N LEU A 3 -14.67 -3.34 3.72
CA LEU A 3 -13.42 -3.67 3.00
C LEU A 3 -13.36 -3.05 1.59
N THR A 4 -14.51 -2.69 1.00
CA THR A 4 -14.58 -1.93 -0.26
C THR A 4 -13.74 -0.65 -0.24
N VAL A 5 -13.65 0.03 0.91
CA VAL A 5 -12.83 1.25 1.05
C VAL A 5 -11.33 0.98 0.85
N LEU A 6 -10.88 -0.25 1.07
CA LEU A 6 -9.50 -0.66 0.82
C LEU A 6 -9.28 -0.92 -0.66
N CYS A 7 -10.21 -1.58 -1.35
CA CYS A 7 -10.18 -1.75 -2.82
C CYS A 7 -10.15 -0.39 -3.54
N ASP A 8 -10.97 0.56 -3.09
CA ASP A 8 -10.95 1.92 -3.65
C ASP A 8 -9.59 2.60 -3.39
N GLY A 9 -9.02 2.38 -2.21
CA GLY A 9 -7.67 2.82 -1.88
C GLY A 9 -6.58 2.17 -2.75
N HIS A 10 -6.71 0.89 -3.09
CA HIS A 10 -5.80 0.21 -4.01
C HIS A 10 -5.81 0.90 -5.38
N ARG A 11 -7.01 1.14 -5.94
CA ARG A 11 -7.17 1.85 -7.22
C ARG A 11 -6.61 3.28 -7.17
N GLU A 12 -6.86 4.01 -6.08
CA GLU A 12 -6.30 5.35 -5.86
C GLU A 12 -4.77 5.33 -5.88
N LEU A 13 -4.15 4.37 -5.18
CA LEU A 13 -2.69 4.25 -5.12
C LEU A 13 -2.08 3.88 -6.47
N LEU A 14 -2.67 2.94 -7.20
CA LEU A 14 -2.21 2.58 -8.54
C LEU A 14 -2.31 3.77 -9.50
N ARG A 15 -3.40 4.54 -9.42
CA ARG A 15 -3.56 5.77 -10.22
C ARG A 15 -2.49 6.80 -9.87
N LEU A 16 -2.29 7.09 -8.58
CA LEU A 16 -1.29 8.07 -8.12
C LEU A 16 0.15 7.67 -8.47
N MET A 17 0.45 6.38 -8.53
CA MET A 17 1.75 5.91 -9.03
C MET A 17 1.94 6.18 -10.52
N ASN A 18 0.88 6.04 -11.32
CA ASN A 18 0.93 6.43 -12.73
C ASN A 18 1.12 7.95 -12.87
N ASP A 19 0.44 8.77 -12.05
CA ASP A 19 0.66 10.22 -12.04
C ASP A 19 2.15 10.57 -11.77
N VAL A 20 2.83 9.84 -10.88
CA VAL A 20 4.27 10.03 -10.61
C VAL A 20 5.13 9.66 -11.83
N ILE A 21 4.77 8.58 -12.54
CA ILE A 21 5.47 8.15 -13.76
C ILE A 21 5.30 9.20 -14.87
N ASP A 22 4.09 9.73 -15.01
CA ASP A 22 3.73 10.70 -16.04
C ASP A 22 4.38 12.06 -15.77
N ALA A 23 4.38 12.53 -14.52
CA ALA A 23 5.07 13.76 -14.12
C ALA A 23 6.58 13.70 -14.41
N ALA A 24 7.22 12.54 -14.21
CA ALA A 24 8.62 12.34 -14.55
C ALA A 24 8.89 12.15 -16.06
N GLY A 25 7.84 12.12 -16.88
CA GLY A 25 7.95 12.10 -18.35
C GLY A 25 8.17 13.49 -18.96
N HIS A 26 7.90 14.56 -18.22
CA HIS A 26 8.00 15.94 -18.70
C HIS A 26 9.33 16.58 -18.27
N THR A 27 10.10 17.10 -19.24
CA THR A 27 11.35 17.83 -18.96
C THR A 27 11.08 19.09 -18.14
N GLY A 28 11.82 19.30 -17.04
CA GLY A 28 11.70 20.50 -16.20
C GLY A 28 10.52 20.49 -15.22
N ALA A 29 9.77 19.38 -15.10
CA ALA A 29 8.57 19.27 -14.27
C ALA A 29 8.86 18.93 -12.79
N THR A 30 9.91 19.51 -12.20
CA THR A 30 10.37 19.19 -10.84
C THR A 30 9.29 19.43 -9.78
N GLU A 31 8.50 20.48 -9.93
CA GLU A 31 7.38 20.79 -9.02
C GLU A 31 6.23 19.79 -9.15
N GLU A 32 5.89 19.38 -10.38
CA GLU A 32 4.86 18.37 -10.65
C GLU A 32 5.24 17.02 -10.04
N ILE A 33 6.50 16.59 -10.21
CA ILE A 33 7.03 15.35 -9.62
C ILE A 33 6.94 15.42 -8.09
N ALA A 34 7.35 16.53 -7.50
CA ALA A 34 7.28 16.72 -6.05
C ALA A 34 5.83 16.66 -5.54
N GLN A 35 4.90 17.28 -6.25
CA GLN A 35 3.48 17.29 -5.89
C GLN A 35 2.84 15.90 -6.04
N ALA A 36 3.12 15.19 -7.14
CA ALA A 36 2.64 13.83 -7.36
C ALA A 36 3.13 12.88 -6.25
N ARG A 37 4.43 12.94 -5.89
CA ARG A 37 5.02 12.14 -4.81
C ARG A 37 4.39 12.45 -3.45
N ARG A 38 4.20 13.74 -3.11
CA ARG A 38 3.52 14.14 -1.87
C ARG A 38 2.11 13.58 -1.81
N THR A 39 1.35 13.68 -2.90
CA THR A 39 -0.03 13.22 -2.98
C THR A 39 -0.10 11.69 -2.81
N MET A 40 0.78 10.96 -3.50
CA MET A 40 0.93 9.50 -3.36
C MET A 40 1.27 9.10 -1.92
N ALA A 41 2.24 9.77 -1.29
CA ALA A 41 2.66 9.46 0.09
C ALA A 41 1.52 9.68 1.10
N GLN A 42 0.75 10.76 0.96
CA GLN A 42 -0.40 11.02 1.82
C GLN A 42 -1.51 9.99 1.62
N ALA A 43 -1.82 9.61 0.39
CA ALA A 43 -2.78 8.55 0.10
C ALA A 43 -2.33 7.20 0.70
N ALA A 44 -1.05 6.86 0.56
CA ALA A 44 -0.48 5.64 1.14
C ALA A 44 -0.59 5.64 2.66
N ALA A 45 -0.29 6.75 3.33
CA ALA A 45 -0.44 6.87 4.78
C ALA A 45 -1.90 6.64 5.23
N ARG A 46 -2.88 7.26 4.54
CA ARG A 46 -4.30 7.06 4.82
C ARG A 46 -4.74 5.60 4.58
N HIS A 47 -4.29 5.01 3.49
CA HIS A 47 -4.61 3.62 3.15
C HIS A 47 -4.05 2.65 4.20
N LEU A 48 -2.79 2.83 4.63
CA LEU A 48 -2.18 2.01 5.68
C LEU A 48 -2.90 2.13 7.02
N ALA A 49 -3.36 3.33 7.39
CA ALA A 49 -4.17 3.52 8.60
C ALA A 49 -5.48 2.71 8.53
N LYS A 50 -6.18 2.77 7.38
CA LYS A 50 -7.39 1.97 7.14
C LYS A 50 -7.09 0.47 7.18
N LYS A 51 -5.99 0.02 6.55
CA LYS A 51 -5.58 -1.39 6.56
C LYS A 51 -5.27 -1.89 7.97
N ASN A 52 -4.60 -1.10 8.80
CA ASN A 52 -4.36 -1.45 10.20
C ASN A 52 -5.68 -1.66 10.95
N MET A 53 -6.65 -0.75 10.77
CA MET A 53 -7.94 -0.81 11.47
C MET A 53 -8.85 -1.94 10.96
N LEU A 54 -8.87 -2.18 9.65
CA LEU A 54 -9.85 -3.05 9.00
C LEU A 54 -9.34 -4.46 8.71
N VAL A 55 -8.02 -4.67 8.64
CA VAL A 55 -7.41 -5.97 8.30
C VAL A 55 -6.62 -6.51 9.47
N ILE A 56 -5.58 -5.79 9.89
CA ILE A 56 -4.61 -6.30 10.87
C ILE A 56 -5.26 -6.43 12.26
N ALA A 57 -6.01 -5.42 12.72
CA ALA A 57 -6.63 -5.46 14.04
C ALA A 57 -7.68 -6.59 14.19
N PRO A 58 -8.60 -6.82 13.23
CA PRO A 58 -9.52 -7.96 13.29
C PRO A 58 -8.79 -9.31 13.29
N LEU A 59 -7.82 -9.51 12.40
CA LEU A 59 -7.05 -10.76 12.33
C LEU A 59 -6.29 -11.03 13.64
N SER A 60 -5.67 -10.00 14.22
CA SER A 60 -4.92 -10.11 15.47
C SER A 60 -5.80 -10.47 16.68
N ARG A 61 -7.06 -10.03 16.67
CA ARG A 61 -8.04 -10.30 17.74
C ARG A 61 -8.76 -11.64 17.59
N SER A 62 -8.58 -12.31 16.46
CA SER A 62 -9.26 -13.57 16.19
C SER A 62 -8.78 -14.68 17.14
N PRO A 63 -9.67 -15.57 17.60
CA PRO A 63 -9.26 -16.74 18.37
C PRO A 63 -8.48 -17.77 17.54
N CYS A 64 -8.60 -17.73 16.20
CA CYS A 64 -7.87 -18.60 15.28
C CYS A 64 -6.36 -18.27 15.24
N PRO A 65 -5.45 -19.22 15.53
CA PRO A 65 -4.01 -18.99 15.45
C PRO A 65 -3.52 -18.59 14.05
N GLU A 66 -4.10 -19.16 13.00
CA GLU A 66 -3.72 -18.86 11.61
C GLU A 66 -4.01 -17.40 11.24
N HIS A 67 -5.12 -16.83 11.74
CA HIS A 67 -5.44 -15.42 11.53
C HIS A 67 -4.43 -14.51 12.23
N ARG A 68 -3.99 -14.86 13.44
CA ARG A 68 -2.98 -14.08 14.17
C ARG A 68 -1.61 -14.14 13.48
N GLU A 69 -1.23 -15.30 12.97
CA GLU A 69 0.00 -15.43 12.19
C GLU A 69 -0.05 -14.63 10.89
N LEU A 70 -1.19 -14.65 10.19
CA LEU A 70 -1.41 -13.80 9.03
C LEU A 70 -1.29 -12.31 9.38
N ALA A 71 -1.85 -11.87 10.52
CA ALA A 71 -1.72 -10.49 10.98
C ALA A 71 -0.26 -10.09 11.23
N ARG A 72 0.52 -10.97 11.85
CA ARG A 72 1.95 -10.77 12.10
C ARG A 72 2.71 -10.60 10.79
N ARG A 73 2.50 -11.53 9.84
CA ARG A 73 3.15 -11.49 8.53
C ARG A 73 2.80 -10.20 7.76
N LEU A 74 1.53 -9.81 7.73
CA LEU A 74 1.08 -8.58 7.07
C LEU A 74 1.69 -7.31 7.71
N THR A 75 1.91 -7.34 9.03
CA THR A 75 2.57 -6.25 9.75
C THR A 75 4.04 -6.14 9.34
N ASP A 76 4.77 -7.26 9.34
CA ASP A 76 6.17 -7.31 8.94
C ASP A 76 6.36 -6.84 7.49
N GLU A 77 5.53 -7.36 6.57
CA GLU A 77 5.56 -6.96 5.16
C GLU A 77 5.23 -5.46 4.98
N THR A 78 4.38 -4.88 5.83
CA THR A 78 4.03 -3.46 5.79
C THR A 78 5.21 -2.60 6.25
N LEU A 79 5.91 -3.01 7.30
CA LEU A 79 7.13 -2.35 7.78
C LEU A 79 8.24 -2.41 6.73
N ALA A 80 8.47 -3.58 6.13
CA ALA A 80 9.43 -3.74 5.04
C ALA A 80 9.10 -2.83 3.84
N THR A 81 7.82 -2.72 3.47
CA THR A 81 7.39 -1.84 2.37
C THR A 81 7.62 -0.37 2.69
N ARG A 82 7.38 0.06 3.94
CA ARG A 82 7.66 1.43 4.37
C ARG A 82 9.15 1.74 4.34
N GLN A 83 9.99 0.80 4.78
CA GLN A 83 11.44 0.95 4.75
C GLN A 83 11.95 1.08 3.31
N ALA A 84 11.51 0.19 2.41
CA ALA A 84 11.85 0.26 1.00
C ALA A 84 11.37 1.57 0.34
N ALA A 85 10.21 2.09 0.74
CA ALA A 85 9.74 3.39 0.28
C ALA A 85 10.70 4.51 0.73
N ILE A 86 11.10 4.55 2.00
CA ILE A 86 12.05 5.57 2.51
C ILE A 86 13.37 5.51 1.74
N GLU A 87 13.91 4.31 1.52
CA GLU A 87 15.14 4.11 0.74
C GLU A 87 14.97 4.60 -0.70
N HIS A 88 13.83 4.29 -1.34
CA HIS A 88 13.50 4.81 -2.67
C HIS A 88 13.47 6.34 -2.70
N TYR A 89 12.92 7.00 -1.68
CA TYR A 89 12.94 8.46 -1.57
C TYR A 89 14.35 9.03 -1.39
N GLY A 90 15.23 8.33 -0.67
CA GLY A 90 16.63 8.72 -0.48
C GLY A 90 17.48 8.56 -1.74
N ILE A 91 17.26 7.50 -2.51
CA ILE A 91 17.95 7.25 -3.79
C ILE A 91 17.46 8.24 -4.86
N TRP A 92 16.14 8.39 -5.00
CA TRP A 92 15.52 9.22 -6.02
C TRP A 92 15.15 10.60 -5.46
N THR A 93 16.18 11.41 -5.24
CA THR A 93 16.04 12.86 -5.04
C THR A 93 15.52 13.54 -6.32
N LEU A 94 15.03 14.76 -6.22
CA LEU A 94 14.59 15.51 -7.42
C LEU A 94 15.74 15.70 -8.42
N ALA A 95 16.95 15.99 -7.95
CA ALA A 95 18.14 16.14 -8.79
C ALA A 95 18.51 14.83 -9.53
N THR A 96 18.42 13.69 -8.85
CA THR A 96 18.69 12.38 -9.49
C THR A 96 17.60 11.98 -10.48
N ILE A 97 16.34 12.36 -10.21
CA ILE A 97 15.24 12.12 -11.16
C ILE A 97 15.42 12.99 -12.40
N GLU A 98 15.85 14.24 -12.25
CA GLU A 98 16.13 15.14 -13.37
C GLU A 98 17.32 14.65 -14.21
N ALA A 99 18.34 14.10 -13.57
CA ALA A 99 19.49 13.52 -14.24
C ALA A 99 19.18 12.22 -15.01
N ASP A 100 18.28 11.37 -14.49
CA ASP A 100 17.86 10.13 -15.15
C ASP A 100 16.35 9.83 -14.97
N PRO A 101 15.48 10.56 -15.71
CA PRO A 101 14.03 10.37 -15.61
C PRO A 101 13.57 9.05 -16.24
N ARG A 102 14.40 8.42 -17.09
CA ARG A 102 14.07 7.14 -17.71
C ARG A 102 14.20 6.02 -16.68
N GLU A 103 15.33 5.96 -15.98
CA GLU A 103 15.58 4.91 -14.99
C GLU A 103 14.66 5.05 -13.78
N PHE A 104 14.36 6.29 -13.35
CA PHE A 104 13.35 6.54 -12.33
C PHE A 104 11.99 5.93 -12.72
N ARG A 105 11.49 6.23 -13.92
CA ARG A 105 10.20 5.69 -14.40
C ARG A 105 10.21 4.17 -14.51
N MET A 106 11.32 3.57 -14.94
CA MET A 106 11.46 2.11 -14.97
C MET A 106 11.38 1.50 -13.57
N THR A 107 12.04 2.12 -12.59
CA THR A 107 11.98 1.70 -11.19
C THR A 107 10.56 1.80 -10.64
N VAL A 108 9.89 2.94 -10.83
CA VAL A 108 8.51 3.16 -10.34
C VAL A 108 7.52 2.20 -11.01
N ARG A 109 7.68 1.88 -12.31
CA ARG A 109 6.87 0.83 -12.97
C ARG A 109 7.11 -0.56 -12.39
N GLY A 110 8.34 -0.86 -11.95
CA GLY A 110 8.64 -2.09 -11.22
C GLY A 110 7.85 -2.16 -9.91
N LEU A 111 7.85 -1.08 -9.14
CA LEU A 111 7.09 -0.97 -7.90
C LEU A 111 5.58 -1.07 -8.14
N LEU A 112 5.07 -0.46 -9.23
CA LEU A 112 3.65 -0.50 -9.61
C LEU A 112 3.19 -1.95 -9.79
N ARG A 113 3.91 -2.74 -10.60
CA ARG A 113 3.58 -4.15 -10.83
C ARG A 113 3.61 -4.99 -9.55
N SER A 114 4.54 -4.70 -8.66
CA SER A 114 4.63 -5.39 -7.37
C SER A 114 3.43 -5.04 -6.47
N LEU A 115 2.97 -3.78 -6.48
CA LEU A 115 1.79 -3.35 -5.74
C LEU A 115 0.50 -3.93 -6.32
N GLU A 116 0.35 -3.98 -7.64
CA GLU A 116 -0.80 -4.63 -8.29
C GLU A 116 -0.97 -6.08 -7.83
N LYS A 117 0.11 -6.87 -7.89
CA LYS A 117 0.11 -8.26 -7.42
C LYS A 117 -0.24 -8.36 -5.94
N ARG A 118 0.26 -7.43 -5.12
CA ARG A 118 -0.03 -7.41 -3.69
C ARG A 118 -1.49 -7.08 -3.41
N PHE A 119 -2.04 -6.08 -4.08
CA PHE A 119 -3.45 -5.72 -3.93
C PHE A 119 -4.38 -6.83 -4.40
N GLN A 120 -4.03 -7.50 -5.50
CA GLN A 120 -4.74 -8.70 -5.95
C GLN A 120 -4.71 -9.81 -4.88
N TYR A 121 -3.53 -10.12 -4.35
CA TYR A 121 -3.40 -11.10 -3.26
C TYR A 121 -4.23 -10.72 -2.03
N GLU A 122 -4.23 -9.44 -1.65
CA GLU A 122 -5.00 -8.96 -0.52
C GLU A 122 -6.51 -9.12 -0.74
N GLU A 123 -7.00 -8.76 -1.92
CA GLU A 123 -8.41 -8.85 -2.27
C GLU A 123 -8.89 -10.31 -2.39
N GLU A 124 -8.10 -11.17 -3.03
CA GLU A 124 -8.50 -12.55 -3.33
C GLU A 124 -8.28 -13.52 -2.16
N ALA A 125 -7.20 -13.33 -1.37
CA ALA A 125 -6.80 -14.30 -0.36
C ALA A 125 -6.90 -13.76 1.08
N VAL A 126 -6.60 -12.47 1.31
CA VAL A 126 -6.56 -11.91 2.67
C VAL A 126 -7.94 -11.46 3.13
N PHE A 127 -8.67 -10.71 2.30
CA PHE A 127 -9.97 -10.15 2.67
C PHE A 127 -11.01 -11.21 3.07
N PRO A 128 -11.10 -12.39 2.43
CA PRO A 128 -11.94 -13.47 2.93
C PRO A 128 -11.58 -13.89 4.36
N LYS A 129 -10.29 -14.02 4.69
CA LYS A 129 -9.83 -14.36 6.05
C LYS A 129 -10.12 -13.26 7.07
N VAL A 130 -10.11 -12.01 6.66
CA VAL A 130 -10.54 -10.89 7.51
C VAL A 130 -12.02 -11.02 7.86
N ILE A 131 -12.88 -11.37 6.90
CA ILE A 131 -14.31 -11.57 7.13
C ILE A 131 -14.53 -12.72 8.11
N GLU A 132 -13.88 -13.87 7.89
CA GLU A 132 -13.89 -15.01 8.82
C GLU A 132 -13.45 -14.59 10.24
N ALA A 133 -12.37 -13.82 10.35
CA ALA A 133 -11.89 -13.31 11.64
C ALA A 133 -12.89 -12.37 12.33
N MET A 134 -13.52 -11.46 11.60
CA MET A 134 -14.53 -10.54 12.14
C MET A 134 -15.74 -11.29 12.68
N GLN A 135 -16.20 -12.33 11.98
CA GLN A 135 -17.29 -13.20 12.42
C GLN A 135 -16.92 -13.98 13.68
N ALA A 136 -15.72 -14.56 13.72
CA ALA A 136 -15.23 -15.29 14.89
C ALA A 136 -15.15 -14.40 16.15
N VAL A 137 -14.66 -13.16 15.99
CA VAL A 137 -14.61 -12.19 17.10
C VAL A 137 -16.01 -11.77 17.56
N ALA A 138 -16.95 -11.58 16.63
CA ALA A 138 -18.33 -11.26 16.98
C ALA A 138 -19.01 -12.40 17.75
N ALA A 139 -18.82 -13.65 17.31
CA ALA A 139 -19.36 -14.84 17.99
C ALA A 139 -18.82 -14.98 19.41
N GLN A 140 -17.52 -14.74 19.63
CA GLN A 140 -16.91 -14.79 20.97
C GLN A 140 -17.47 -13.75 21.94
N ARG A 141 -17.96 -12.60 21.44
CA ARG A 141 -18.55 -11.54 22.28
C ARG A 141 -20.01 -11.78 22.64
N ALA A 142 -20.68 -12.68 21.92
CA ALA A 142 -22.07 -13.04 22.12
C ALA A 142 -22.25 -14.27 23.02
N ALA A 143 -21.17 -15.02 23.27
CA ALA A 143 -21.10 -16.15 24.20
C ALA A 143 -20.64 -15.70 25.58
#